data_AF-A0A543ATB5-F1
#
_entry.id   AF-A0A543ATB5-F1
#
_cell.length_a   1.000
_cell.length_b   1.000
_cell.length_c   1.000
_cell.angle_alpha   90.00
_cell.angle_beta   90.00
_cell.angle_gamma   90.00
#
_symmetry.space_group_name_H-M   'P 1'
#
loop_
_entity.id
_entity.type
_entity.pdbx_description
1 polymer ?
#
loop_
_entity_poly.entity_id
_entity_poly.type
_entity_poly.pdbx_seq_one_letter_code
_entity_poly.pdbx_strand_id
1 'polypeptide(L)'
;MQQRQWFRCQLEYSMEFDELRRLRAAVTRLYQAKVAIHYGFIAVTISARVNGFDRLAARLSYSRILTEYDHIAEVTLTASGPIVGLCRIDRDWETVFNALPRRLARGGPLPHAPGLRMEPLPVEVKAALTLLEDMST
;
A
#
# COMPACT_ATOMS: atom_id res chain seq x y z
N MET A 1 -12.60 24.78 37.73
CA MET A 1 -11.60 23.77 37.33
C MET A 1 -12.28 22.81 36.37
N GLN A 2 -12.09 22.95 35.06
CA GLN A 2 -12.67 22.04 34.05
C GLN A 2 -11.69 20.91 33.75
N GLN A 3 -12.11 19.67 34.00
CA GLN A 3 -11.38 18.47 33.63
C GLN A 3 -11.31 18.36 32.10
N ARG A 4 -10.08 18.30 31.55
CA ARG A 4 -9.83 17.96 30.15
C ARG A 4 -10.24 16.50 29.94
N GLN A 5 -11.33 16.28 29.22
CA GLN A 5 -11.68 14.97 28.70
C GLN A 5 -10.71 14.61 27.57
N TRP A 6 -9.97 13.52 27.76
CA TRP A 6 -9.13 12.94 26.72
C TRP A 6 -10.03 12.11 25.81
N PHE A 7 -10.11 12.47 24.53
CA PHE A 7 -10.80 11.67 23.53
C PHE A 7 -10.12 10.30 23.44
N ARG A 8 -10.83 9.25 23.84
CA ARG A 8 -10.38 7.88 23.66
C ARG A 8 -10.79 7.44 22.26
N CYS A 9 -9.90 7.57 21.29
CA CYS A 9 -10.07 6.90 20.00
C CYS A 9 -9.89 5.39 20.21
N GLN A 10 -10.97 4.67 20.48
CA GLN A 10 -10.99 3.21 20.32
C GLN A 10 -11.17 2.92 18.83
N LEU A 11 -10.08 2.52 18.17
CA LEU A 11 -10.17 1.87 16.87
C LEU A 11 -10.58 0.42 17.14
N GLU A 12 -11.85 0.08 16.92
CA GLU A 12 -12.32 -1.30 16.93
C GLU A 12 -11.77 -2.02 15.69
N TYR A 13 -10.59 -2.63 15.82
CA TYR A 13 -10.09 -3.59 14.84
C TYR A 13 -10.90 -4.88 14.99
N SER A 14 -11.94 -5.07 14.17
CA SER A 14 -12.53 -6.40 13.99
C SER A 14 -11.50 -7.30 13.31
N MET A 15 -10.99 -8.28 14.05
CA MET A 15 -9.90 -9.19 13.63
C MET A 15 -10.25 -10.16 12.47
N GLU A 16 -11.35 -9.94 11.74
CA GLU A 16 -11.79 -10.77 10.60
C GLU A 16 -11.82 -10.03 9.26
N PHE A 17 -11.30 -8.81 9.17
CA PHE A 17 -11.07 -8.19 7.87
C PHE A 17 -9.81 -8.77 7.26
N ASP A 18 -9.96 -9.67 6.28
CA ASP A 18 -8.91 -9.91 5.29
C ASP A 18 -8.52 -8.54 4.70
N GLU A 19 -7.40 -8.00 5.15
CA GLU A 19 -6.91 -6.66 4.81
C GLU A 19 -6.74 -6.55 3.29
N LEU A 20 -6.40 -7.67 2.64
CA LEU A 20 -6.24 -7.79 1.20
C LEU A 20 -7.57 -7.98 0.47
N ARG A 21 -8.70 -8.23 1.14
CA ARG A 21 -9.99 -8.52 0.51
C ARG A 21 -10.39 -7.50 -0.55
N ARG A 22 -10.16 -6.21 -0.27
CA ARG A 22 -10.44 -5.11 -1.22
C ARG A 22 -9.58 -5.23 -2.47
N LEU A 23 -8.27 -5.40 -2.30
CA LEU A 23 -7.33 -5.63 -3.40
C LEU A 23 -7.67 -6.90 -4.18
N ARG A 24 -7.98 -8.03 -3.53
CA ARG A 24 -8.41 -9.28 -4.19
C ARG A 24 -9.64 -9.05 -5.07
N ALA A 25 -10.64 -8.32 -4.54
CA ALA A 25 -11.85 -7.99 -5.28
C ALA A 25 -11.56 -7.04 -6.45
N ALA A 26 -10.71 -6.02 -6.27
CA ALA A 26 -10.31 -5.12 -7.34
C ALA A 26 -9.55 -5.83 -8.46
N VAL A 27 -8.60 -6.69 -8.11
CA VAL A 27 -7.85 -7.52 -9.06
C VAL A 27 -8.83 -8.39 -9.85
N THR A 28 -9.74 -9.09 -9.17
CA THR A 28 -10.74 -9.92 -9.85
C THR A 28 -11.60 -9.10 -10.83
N ARG A 29 -12.01 -7.89 -10.45
CA ARG A 29 -12.73 -6.96 -11.35
C ARG A 29 -11.91 -6.55 -12.56
N LEU A 30 -10.60 -6.28 -12.40
CA LEU A 30 -9.72 -5.94 -13.52
C LEU A 30 -9.58 -7.09 -14.54
N TYR A 31 -9.50 -8.34 -14.06
CA TYR A 31 -9.48 -9.52 -14.94
C TYR A 31 -10.80 -9.72 -15.68
N GLN A 32 -11.93 -9.56 -14.98
CA GLN A 32 -13.26 -9.62 -15.61
C GLN A 32 -13.43 -8.55 -16.69
N ALA A 33 -12.88 -7.35 -16.46
CA ALA A 33 -12.87 -6.25 -17.42
C ALA A 33 -11.79 -6.38 -18.51
N LYS A 34 -10.92 -7.40 -18.46
CA LYS A 34 -9.81 -7.64 -19.40
C LYS A 34 -8.82 -6.47 -19.52
N VAL A 35 -8.63 -5.71 -18.44
CA VAL A 35 -7.70 -4.56 -18.39
C VAL A 35 -6.51 -4.79 -17.47
N ALA A 36 -6.40 -5.97 -16.84
CA ALA A 36 -5.36 -6.29 -15.86
C ALA A 36 -3.92 -6.06 -16.38
N ILE A 37 -3.69 -6.18 -17.69
CA ILE A 37 -2.39 -5.93 -18.33
C ILE A 37 -1.88 -4.49 -18.15
N HIS A 38 -2.76 -3.55 -17.82
CA HIS A 38 -2.43 -2.15 -17.57
C HIS A 38 -2.24 -1.85 -16.09
N TYR A 39 -2.06 -2.87 -15.25
CA TYR A 39 -1.95 -2.73 -13.81
C TYR A 39 -0.81 -3.59 -13.24
N GLY A 40 -0.33 -3.19 -12.07
CA GLY A 40 0.65 -3.91 -11.28
C GLY A 40 0.42 -3.71 -9.79
N PHE A 41 1.07 -4.53 -8.99
CA PHE A 41 1.16 -4.30 -7.56
C PHE A 41 2.37 -3.44 -7.23
N ILE A 42 2.23 -2.64 -6.19
CA ILE A 42 3.31 -1.90 -5.55
C ILE A 42 3.34 -2.26 -4.07
N ALA A 43 4.52 -2.54 -3.54
CA ALA A 43 4.75 -2.79 -2.13
C ALA A 43 5.76 -1.79 -1.58
N VAL A 44 5.39 -1.09 -0.51
CA VAL A 44 6.27 -0.20 0.25
C VAL A 44 6.64 -0.89 1.56
N THR A 45 7.93 -1.22 1.71
CA THR A 45 8.47 -1.85 2.90
C THR A 45 9.19 -0.83 3.77
N ILE A 46 8.98 -0.92 5.08
CA ILE A 46 9.68 -0.10 6.06
C ILE A 46 10.68 -0.99 6.77
N SER A 47 11.90 -0.48 6.99
CA SER A 47 12.95 -1.21 7.68
C SER A 47 12.46 -1.76 9.01
N ALA A 48 12.73 -3.04 9.28
CA ALA A 48 12.40 -3.69 10.54
C ALA A 48 13.14 -3.08 11.75
N ARG A 49 14.17 -2.27 11.51
CA ARG A 49 14.91 -1.53 12.54
C ARG A 49 14.15 -0.33 13.11
N VAL A 50 13.06 0.08 12.47
CA VAL A 50 12.21 1.18 12.94
C VAL A 50 11.29 0.67 14.04
N ASN A 51 11.23 1.40 15.16
CA ASN A 51 10.40 1.07 16.32
C ASN A 51 8.92 0.94 15.96
N GLY A 52 8.16 0.13 16.70
CA GLY A 52 6.76 -0.20 16.37
C GLY A 52 5.82 1.00 16.16
N PHE A 53 5.91 2.03 17.02
CA PHE A 53 5.10 3.25 16.88
C PHE A 53 5.51 4.06 15.64
N ASP A 54 6.81 4.33 15.49
CA ASP A 54 7.33 5.08 14.33
C ASP A 54 7.08 4.36 13.01
N ARG A 55 7.13 3.02 13.05
CA ARG A 55 6.82 2.16 11.91
C ARG A 55 5.36 2.28 11.53
N LEU A 56 4.42 2.22 12.49
CA LEU A 56 3.00 2.44 12.20
C LEU A 56 2.74 3.85 11.66
N ALA A 57 3.31 4.88 12.28
CA ALA A 57 3.19 6.27 11.83
C ALA A 57 3.72 6.46 10.40
N ALA A 58 4.86 5.85 10.09
CA ALA A 58 5.43 5.85 8.75
C ALA A 58 4.54 5.10 7.75
N ARG A 59 3.96 3.95 8.14
CA ARG A 59 3.02 3.19 7.28
C ARG A 59 1.78 4.00 6.92
N LEU A 60 1.20 4.69 7.91
CA LEU A 60 0.05 5.56 7.68
C LEU A 60 0.42 6.74 6.75
N SER A 61 1.58 7.36 6.98
CA SER A 61 2.06 8.48 6.16
C SER A 61 2.32 8.07 4.71
N TYR A 62 3.01 6.95 4.49
CA TYR A 62 3.29 6.44 3.16
C TYR A 62 2.05 5.95 2.43
N SER A 63 1.10 5.32 3.14
CA SER A 63 -0.19 4.94 2.58
C SER A 63 -0.94 6.17 2.07
N ARG A 64 -0.99 7.23 2.87
CA ARG A 64 -1.57 8.52 2.45
C ARG A 64 -0.88 9.06 1.19
N ILE A 65 0.45 9.10 1.17
CA ILE A 65 1.19 9.59 -0.01
C ILE A 65 0.84 8.76 -1.24
N LEU A 66 0.75 7.44 -1.13
CA LEU A 66 0.33 6.57 -2.25
C LEU A 66 -1.10 6.90 -2.72
N THR A 67 -2.05 7.09 -1.81
CA THR A 67 -3.43 7.43 -2.20
C THR A 67 -3.58 8.82 -2.84
N GLU A 68 -2.61 9.71 -2.66
CA GLU A 68 -2.57 11.01 -3.33
C GLU A 68 -2.04 10.93 -4.79
N TYR A 69 -1.60 9.75 -5.25
CA TYR A 69 -1.22 9.54 -6.64
C TYR A 69 -2.37 8.98 -7.46
N ASP A 70 -2.74 9.70 -8.52
CA ASP A 70 -3.83 9.33 -9.44
C ASP A 70 -3.67 7.95 -10.11
N HIS A 71 -2.43 7.42 -10.14
CA HIS A 71 -2.12 6.13 -10.73
C HIS A 71 -2.36 4.97 -9.77
N ILE A 72 -2.56 5.25 -8.49
CA ILE A 72 -2.82 4.23 -7.46
C ILE A 72 -4.33 4.11 -7.29
N ALA A 73 -4.89 2.98 -7.72
CA ALA A 73 -6.33 2.73 -7.68
C ALA A 73 -6.79 2.35 -6.27
N GLU A 74 -6.02 1.52 -5.57
CA GLU A 74 -6.34 1.04 -4.22
C GLU A 74 -5.06 0.82 -3.41
N VAL A 75 -5.13 1.07 -2.10
CA VAL A 75 -4.04 0.84 -1.14
C VAL A 75 -4.59 0.14 0.11
N THR A 76 -3.86 -0.86 0.57
CA THR A 76 -4.14 -1.59 1.81
C THR A 76 -2.89 -1.58 2.70
N LEU A 77 -3.12 -1.41 4.01
CA LEU A 77 -2.14 -1.73 5.04
C LEU A 77 -2.29 -3.21 5.39
N THR A 78 -1.19 -3.98 5.35
CA THR A 78 -1.20 -5.33 5.94
C THR A 78 -1.06 -5.24 7.47
N ALA A 79 -1.00 -6.36 8.19
CA ALA A 79 -0.93 -6.34 9.65
C ALA A 79 0.35 -5.62 10.15
N SER A 80 1.50 -6.26 10.00
CA SER A 80 2.81 -5.67 10.34
C SER A 80 3.73 -5.49 9.13
N GLY A 81 3.32 -6.00 7.98
CA GLY A 81 4.12 -6.09 6.77
C GLY A 81 4.13 -4.81 5.91
N PRO A 82 4.34 -4.95 4.60
CA PRO A 82 4.35 -3.83 3.67
C PRO A 82 3.01 -3.12 3.54
N ILE A 83 3.04 -1.95 2.94
CA ILE A 83 1.84 -1.32 2.37
C ILE A 83 1.74 -1.84 0.95
N VAL A 84 0.60 -2.41 0.57
CA VAL A 84 0.40 -2.94 -0.78
C VAL A 84 -0.64 -2.10 -1.49
N GLY A 85 -0.38 -1.74 -2.74
CA GLY A 85 -1.30 -1.00 -3.58
C GLY A 85 -1.41 -1.58 -4.98
N LEU A 86 -2.51 -1.25 -5.64
CA LEU A 86 -2.75 -1.53 -7.05
C LEU A 86 -2.50 -0.26 -7.85
N CYS A 87 -1.59 -0.33 -8.80
CA CYS A 87 -1.17 0.80 -9.62
C CYS A 87 -1.50 0.56 -11.09
N ARG A 88 -1.86 1.63 -11.81
CA ARG A 88 -1.99 1.64 -13.26
C ARG A 88 -0.62 1.82 -13.90
N ILE A 89 -0.30 0.93 -14.83
CA ILE A 89 0.90 0.97 -15.66
C ILE A 89 0.52 1.59 -17.00
N ASP A 90 0.79 2.89 -17.14
CA ASP A 90 0.64 3.65 -18.38
C ASP A 90 2.00 4.20 -18.85
N ARG A 91 1.98 5.12 -19.84
CA ARG A 91 3.20 5.65 -20.47
C ARG A 91 4.06 6.49 -19.52
N ASP A 92 3.45 7.11 -18.50
CA ASP A 92 4.15 7.98 -17.56
C ASP A 92 4.64 7.23 -16.33
N TRP A 93 4.23 5.96 -16.19
CA TRP A 93 4.45 5.16 -15.00
C TRP A 93 5.92 4.99 -14.61
N GLU A 94 6.84 4.79 -15.57
CA GLU A 94 8.28 4.69 -15.23
C GLU A 94 8.80 5.98 -14.57
N THR A 95 8.33 7.13 -15.04
CA THR A 95 8.68 8.43 -14.46
C THR A 95 8.10 8.56 -13.05
N VAL A 96 6.85 8.13 -12.86
CA VAL A 96 6.18 8.11 -11.55
C VAL A 96 6.93 7.20 -10.58
N PHE A 97 7.27 5.99 -11.00
CA PHE A 97 7.99 5.01 -10.20
C PHE A 97 9.37 5.53 -9.77
N ASN A 98 10.11 6.16 -10.67
CA ASN A 98 11.42 6.74 -10.36
C ASN A 98 11.33 7.96 -9.41
N ALA A 99 10.23 8.71 -9.46
CA ALA A 99 9.99 9.86 -8.58
C ALA A 99 9.45 9.45 -7.20
N LEU A 100 8.74 8.32 -7.10
CA LEU A 100 8.02 7.91 -5.91
C LEU A 100 8.92 7.71 -4.67
N PRO A 101 10.09 7.04 -4.74
CA PRO A 101 11.00 6.93 -3.59
C PRO A 101 11.42 8.28 -3.02
N ARG A 102 11.66 9.28 -3.89
CA ARG A 102 12.03 10.63 -3.46
C ARG A 102 10.89 11.35 -2.77
N ARG A 103 9.65 11.17 -3.26
CA ARG A 103 8.47 11.75 -2.61
C ARG A 103 8.18 11.09 -1.27
N LEU A 104 8.30 9.77 -1.19
CA LEU A 104 8.18 9.04 0.07
C LEU A 104 9.24 9.50 1.06
N ALA A 105 10.51 9.65 0.66
CA ALA A 105 11.56 10.17 1.52
C ALA A 105 11.31 11.60 2.04
N ARG A 106 10.67 12.47 1.23
CA ARG A 106 10.37 13.85 1.60
C ARG A 106 9.11 14.00 2.44
N GLY A 107 8.08 13.21 2.17
CA GLY A 107 6.79 13.25 2.87
C GLY A 107 6.71 12.32 4.08
N GLY A 108 7.71 11.44 4.25
CA GLY A 108 7.79 10.47 5.33
C GLY A 108 8.37 11.02 6.62
N PRO A 109 8.05 10.38 7.76
CA PRO A 109 8.66 10.72 9.05
C PRO A 109 10.07 10.12 9.23
N LEU A 110 10.57 9.33 8.27
CA LEU A 110 11.83 8.59 8.40
C LEU A 110 12.97 9.27 7.62
N PRO A 111 14.22 9.18 8.11
CA PRO A 111 15.38 9.83 7.47
C PRO A 111 15.82 9.16 6.16
N HIS A 112 15.33 7.95 5.88
CA HIS A 112 15.65 7.20 4.67
C HIS A 112 14.37 6.82 3.93
N ALA A 113 14.47 6.77 2.60
CA ALA A 113 13.39 6.30 1.75
C ALA A 113 12.99 4.86 2.13
N PRO A 114 11.69 4.53 2.14
CA PRO A 114 11.27 3.14 2.31
C PRO A 114 11.71 2.29 1.11
N GLY A 115 11.77 0.98 1.31
CA GLY A 115 11.95 0.04 0.21
C GLY A 115 10.71 0.03 -0.68
N LEU A 116 10.93 -0.05 -1.99
CA LEU A 116 9.86 -0.09 -2.99
C LEU A 116 10.06 -1.32 -3.87
N ARG A 117 9.03 -2.15 -3.99
CA ARG A 117 8.97 -3.24 -4.96
C ARG A 117 7.71 -3.06 -5.80
N MET A 118 7.80 -3.41 -7.07
CA MET A 118 6.67 -3.37 -7.97
C MET A 118 6.75 -4.56 -8.92
N GLU A 119 5.59 -5.15 -9.20
CA GLU A 119 5.45 -6.30 -10.07
C GLU A 119 4.21 -6.11 -10.95
N PRO A 120 4.30 -6.27 -12.28
CA PRO A 120 3.13 -6.23 -13.15
C PRO A 120 2.17 -7.37 -12.79
N LEU A 121 0.87 -7.16 -13.04
CA LEU A 121 -0.09 -8.25 -12.85
C LEU A 121 0.18 -9.38 -13.87
N PRO A 122 0.26 -10.65 -13.43
CA PRO A 122 0.35 -11.81 -14.30
C PRO A 122 -0.83 -11.90 -15.29
N VAL A 123 -0.75 -12.77 -16.30
CA VAL A 123 -1.87 -12.98 -17.24
C VAL A 123 -3.04 -13.72 -16.59
N GLU A 124 -2.78 -14.47 -15.52
CA GLU A 124 -3.78 -15.29 -14.84
C GLU A 124 -4.16 -14.72 -13.47
N VAL A 125 -5.46 -14.68 -13.18
CA VAL A 125 -5.98 -14.16 -11.89
C VAL A 125 -5.43 -14.94 -10.70
N LYS A 126 -5.29 -16.26 -10.81
CA LYS A 126 -4.75 -17.10 -9.73
C LYS A 126 -3.30 -16.70 -9.41
N ALA A 127 -2.48 -16.52 -10.44
CA ALA A 127 -1.10 -16.08 -10.28
C ALA A 127 -1.01 -14.67 -9.70
N ALA A 128 -1.90 -13.75 -10.07
CA ALA A 128 -1.96 -12.42 -9.46
C ALA A 128 -2.34 -12.47 -7.98
N LEU A 129 -3.28 -13.33 -7.59
CA LEU A 129 -3.64 -13.47 -6.18
C LEU A 129 -2.50 -14.08 -5.35
N THR A 130 -1.73 -15.01 -5.91
CA THR A 130 -0.50 -15.53 -5.27
C THR A 130 0.56 -14.43 -5.15
N LEU A 131 0.78 -13.65 -6.21
CA LEU A 131 1.71 -12.52 -6.17
C LEU A 131 1.31 -11.48 -5.11
N LEU A 132 0.01 -11.21 -4.96
CA LEU A 132 -0.50 -10.31 -3.92
C LEU A 132 -0.15 -10.82 -2.52
N GLU A 133 -0.31 -12.13 -2.29
CA GLU A 133 0.08 -12.76 -1.03
C GLU A 133 1.59 -12.65 -0.81
N ASP A 134 2.41 -12.98 -1.79
CA ASP A 134 3.88 -12.88 -1.70
C ASP A 134 4.33 -11.45 -1.39
N MET A 135 3.71 -10.45 -2.03
CA MET A 135 4.03 -9.03 -1.81
C MET A 135 3.49 -8.49 -0.48
N SER A 136 2.61 -9.22 0.20
CA SER A 136 2.03 -8.84 1.50
C SER A 136 2.84 -9.35 2.70
N THR A 137 3.83 -10.22 2.47
CA THR A 137 4.69 -10.84 3.49
C THR A 137 5.94 -10.02 3.81
#